data_AF-A0A7R9DVY8-F1
#
_entry.id   AF-A0A7R9DVY8-F1
#
_cell.length_a   1.000
_cell.length_b   1.000
_cell.length_c   1.000
_cell.angle_alpha   90.00
_cell.angle_beta   90.00
_cell.angle_gamma   90.00
#
_symmetry.space_group_name_H-M   'P 1'
#
loop_
_entity.id
_entity.type
_entity.pdbx_description
1 polymer ?
#
loop_
_entity_poly.entity_id
_entity_poly.type
_entity_poly.pdbx_seq_one_letter_code
_entity_poly.pdbx_strand_id
1 'polypeptide(L)'
;EGSKLLTELLSDISTNIDVLTTSKSAHDCFFSPHHVTSSVCQDYFLFIGRLCRSSKGMRMLDKSGIFQVLLNLVVSTNHDCYVKLVVSSLDYTTDAMPRVILSKVLTASTVSSRLYATQFLLVLLRAKLPDFQKWGVELLVNQLYDQSKAVSLVAIAILEEATEEKVLCPSLTVNCHRGEGTMSVTRCH
;
A
#
# COMPACT_ATOMS: atom_id res chain seq x y z
N GLU A 1 -17.86 25.63 -10.91
CA GLU A 1 -18.87 24.58 -10.76
C GLU A 1 -18.26 23.18 -10.58
N GLY A 2 -17.49 22.65 -11.54
CA GLY A 2 -16.92 21.29 -11.45
C GLY A 2 -16.05 20.99 -10.21
N SER A 3 -15.29 21.98 -9.70
CA SER A 3 -14.51 21.78 -8.47
C SER A 3 -15.38 21.62 -7.22
N LYS A 4 -16.59 22.22 -7.22
CA LYS A 4 -17.53 22.12 -6.09
C LYS A 4 -18.16 20.73 -6.07
N LEU A 5 -18.69 20.28 -7.21
CA LEU A 5 -19.25 18.93 -7.38
C LEU A 5 -18.23 17.84 -7.02
N LEU A 6 -16.98 18.01 -7.44
CA LEU A 6 -15.92 17.06 -7.08
C LEU A 6 -15.65 17.05 -5.58
N THR A 7 -15.67 18.21 -4.92
CA THR A 7 -15.42 18.27 -3.47
C THR A 7 -16.56 17.63 -2.68
N GLU A 8 -17.81 17.87 -3.10
CA GLU A 8 -19.00 17.22 -2.53
C GLU A 8 -18.91 15.70 -2.68
N LEU A 9 -18.60 15.21 -3.89
CA LEU A 9 -18.40 13.79 -4.15
C LEU A 9 -17.30 13.18 -3.26
N LEU A 10 -16.15 13.84 -3.13
CA LEU A 10 -15.06 13.34 -2.28
C LEU A 10 -15.44 13.33 -0.80
N SER A 11 -16.22 14.32 -0.35
CA SER A 11 -16.76 14.35 1.02
C SER A 11 -17.69 13.18 1.28
N ASP A 12 -18.59 12.87 0.34
CA ASP A 12 -19.52 11.76 0.44
C ASP A 12 -18.79 10.41 0.46
N ILE A 13 -17.81 10.23 -0.43
CA ILE A 13 -16.96 9.03 -0.46
C ILE A 13 -16.21 8.89 0.86
N SER A 14 -15.59 9.97 1.35
CA SER A 14 -14.84 9.95 2.61
C SER A 14 -15.72 9.54 3.78
N THR A 15 -16.94 10.09 3.85
CA THR A 15 -17.91 9.76 4.91
C THR A 15 -18.31 8.29 4.84
N ASN A 16 -18.62 7.77 3.66
CA ASN A 16 -19.00 6.36 3.49
C ASN A 16 -17.85 5.39 3.81
N ILE A 17 -16.60 5.78 3.54
CA ILE A 17 -15.41 5.00 3.94
C ILE A 17 -15.24 5.04 5.46
N ASP A 18 -15.39 6.20 6.09
CA ASP A 18 -15.25 6.36 7.54
C ASP A 18 -16.26 5.50 8.31
N VAL A 19 -17.50 5.43 7.82
CA VAL A 19 -18.58 4.57 8.34
C VAL A 19 -18.17 3.10 8.39
N LEU A 20 -17.31 2.60 7.50
CA LEU A 20 -16.81 1.22 7.54
C LEU A 20 -15.97 0.93 8.79
N THR A 21 -15.32 1.95 9.34
CA THR A 21 -14.43 1.82 10.50
C THR A 21 -15.14 2.10 11.82
N THR A 22 -16.26 2.83 11.79
CA THR A 22 -17.03 3.25 12.97
C THR A 22 -18.29 2.41 13.20
N SER A 23 -18.80 1.74 12.17
CA SER A 23 -19.99 0.88 12.28
C SER A 23 -19.72 -0.40 13.05
N LYS A 24 -20.78 -0.93 13.69
CA LYS A 24 -20.73 -2.23 14.39
C LYS A 24 -20.41 -3.39 13.44
N SER A 25 -20.80 -3.28 12.18
CA SER A 25 -20.60 -4.28 11.14
C SER A 25 -20.37 -3.61 9.79
N ALA A 26 -19.27 -3.96 9.13
CA ALA A 26 -19.00 -3.50 7.77
C ALA A 26 -19.99 -4.07 6.75
N HIS A 27 -20.68 -5.17 7.06
CA HIS A 27 -21.66 -5.79 6.14
C HIS A 27 -22.91 -4.94 5.95
N ASP A 28 -23.25 -4.09 6.91
CA ASP A 28 -24.43 -3.22 6.86
C ASP A 28 -24.14 -1.87 6.16
N CYS A 29 -22.88 -1.63 5.80
CA CYS A 29 -22.44 -0.37 5.21
C CYS A 29 -22.69 -0.36 3.69
N PHE A 30 -22.80 0.85 3.12
CA PHE A 30 -22.91 1.02 1.67
C PHE A 30 -21.75 0.35 0.93
N PHE A 31 -20.53 0.61 1.38
CA PHE A 31 -19.31 -0.05 0.91
C PHE A 31 -19.05 -1.38 1.63
N SER A 32 -20.06 -2.22 1.81
CA SER A 32 -19.87 -3.54 2.42
C SER A 32 -18.87 -4.41 1.64
N PRO A 33 -18.24 -5.42 2.28
CA PRO A 33 -17.28 -6.28 1.58
C PRO A 33 -17.88 -6.95 0.34
N HIS A 34 -19.16 -7.29 0.39
CA HIS A 34 -19.89 -7.82 -0.76
C HIS A 34 -20.01 -6.76 -1.86
N HIS A 35 -20.55 -5.58 -1.57
CA HIS A 35 -20.71 -4.53 -2.57
C HIS A 35 -19.38 -4.10 -3.19
N VAL A 36 -18.31 -3.98 -2.41
CA VAL A 36 -16.99 -3.65 -2.93
C VAL A 36 -16.46 -4.72 -3.89
N THR A 37 -16.79 -6.00 -3.68
CA THR A 37 -16.26 -7.09 -4.53
C THR A 37 -17.17 -7.50 -5.67
N SER A 38 -18.48 -7.22 -5.60
CA SER A 38 -19.48 -7.68 -6.57
C SER A 38 -20.14 -6.56 -7.38
N SER A 39 -19.84 -5.28 -7.07
CA SER A 39 -20.46 -4.13 -7.72
C SER A 39 -19.45 -3.05 -8.12
N VAL A 40 -19.95 -1.97 -8.74
CA VAL A 40 -19.18 -0.78 -9.12
C VAL A 40 -18.65 0.03 -7.93
N CYS A 41 -18.94 -0.36 -6.68
CA CYS A 41 -18.42 0.34 -5.50
C CYS A 41 -16.89 0.39 -5.45
N GLN A 42 -16.20 -0.61 -6.01
CA GLN A 42 -14.73 -0.57 -6.15
C GLN A 42 -14.23 0.58 -7.03
N ASP A 43 -15.03 1.06 -7.98
CA ASP A 43 -14.61 2.10 -8.93
C ASP A 43 -14.41 3.45 -8.23
N TYR A 44 -15.03 3.67 -7.06
CA TYR A 44 -14.74 4.84 -6.23
C TYR A 44 -13.30 4.85 -5.71
N PHE A 45 -12.74 3.69 -5.39
CA PHE A 45 -11.33 3.56 -4.98
C PHE A 45 -10.40 3.78 -6.17
N LEU A 46 -10.75 3.24 -7.35
CA LEU A 46 -10.01 3.51 -8.59
C LEU A 46 -10.05 4.99 -8.98
N PHE A 47 -11.19 5.64 -8.77
CA PHE A 47 -11.34 7.08 -8.98
C PHE A 47 -10.41 7.90 -8.08
N ILE A 48 -10.32 7.57 -6.79
CA ILE A 48 -9.34 8.16 -5.87
C ILE A 48 -7.92 7.94 -6.39
N GLY A 49 -7.57 6.73 -6.80
CA GLY A 49 -6.29 6.39 -7.39
C GLY A 49 -5.95 7.23 -8.62
N ARG A 50 -6.94 7.48 -9.49
CA ARG A 50 -6.75 8.30 -10.69
C ARG A 50 -6.48 9.77 -10.36
N LEU A 51 -7.12 10.30 -9.33
CA LEU A 51 -6.90 11.67 -8.84
C LEU A 51 -5.51 11.86 -8.22
N CYS A 52 -4.97 10.82 -7.57
CA CYS A 52 -3.63 10.86 -6.95
C CYS A 52 -2.51 11.23 -7.94
N ARG A 53 -2.67 10.88 -9.23
CA ARG A 53 -1.66 11.11 -10.28
C ARG A 53 -1.43 12.58 -10.65
N SER A 54 -2.24 13.51 -10.11
CA SER A 54 -2.10 14.94 -10.38
C SER A 54 -1.89 15.70 -9.07
N SER A 55 -1.00 16.70 -9.08
CA SER A 55 -0.75 17.51 -7.88
C SER A 55 -2.01 18.23 -7.38
N LYS A 56 -2.91 18.62 -8.29
CA LYS A 56 -4.21 19.21 -7.94
C LYS A 56 -5.13 18.19 -7.27
N GLY A 57 -5.25 16.98 -7.83
CA GLY A 57 -6.07 15.91 -7.26
C GLY A 57 -5.56 15.47 -5.89
N MET A 58 -4.25 15.33 -5.73
CA MET A 58 -3.60 15.04 -4.44
C MET A 58 -4.00 16.08 -3.37
N ARG A 59 -3.92 17.37 -3.68
CA ARG A 59 -4.36 18.44 -2.76
C ARG A 59 -5.85 18.41 -2.45
N MET A 60 -6.69 17.95 -3.38
CA MET A 60 -8.14 17.85 -3.14
C MET A 60 -8.48 16.66 -2.24
N LEU A 61 -7.84 15.51 -2.47
CA LEU A 61 -7.99 14.32 -1.64
C LEU A 61 -7.50 14.54 -0.21
N ASP A 62 -6.41 15.29 -0.06
CA ASP A 62 -5.87 15.67 1.25
C ASP A 62 -6.87 16.56 2.01
N LYS A 63 -7.40 17.60 1.34
CA LYS A 63 -8.43 18.47 1.92
C LYS A 63 -9.74 17.77 2.28
N SER A 64 -10.11 16.71 1.56
CA SER A 64 -11.31 15.94 1.86
C SER A 64 -11.12 14.94 3.00
N GLY A 65 -9.89 14.76 3.51
CA GLY A 65 -9.58 13.79 4.57
C GLY A 65 -9.54 12.33 4.09
N ILE A 66 -9.59 12.07 2.77
CA ILE A 66 -9.70 10.71 2.23
C ILE A 66 -8.51 9.84 2.65
N PHE A 67 -7.29 10.39 2.64
CA PHE A 67 -6.12 9.61 3.04
C PHE A 67 -6.17 9.16 4.50
N GLN A 68 -6.75 9.98 5.38
CA GLN A 68 -6.87 9.63 6.79
C GLN A 68 -7.89 8.49 6.99
N VAL A 69 -9.04 8.54 6.32
CA VAL A 69 -10.04 7.48 6.42
C VAL A 69 -9.56 6.18 5.74
N LEU A 70 -8.80 6.28 4.65
CA LEU A 70 -8.15 5.12 4.02
C LEU A 70 -7.09 4.49 4.93
N LEU A 71 -6.25 5.31 5.58
CA LEU A 71 -5.26 4.84 6.54
C LEU A 71 -5.94 4.12 7.72
N ASN A 72 -7.00 4.71 8.27
CA ASN A 72 -7.76 4.10 9.35
C ASN A 72 -8.38 2.76 8.90
N LEU A 73 -8.98 2.72 7.70
CA LEU A 73 -9.60 1.52 7.14
C LEU A 73 -8.62 0.36 7.01
N VAL A 74 -7.45 0.58 6.40
CA VAL A 74 -6.49 -0.51 6.17
C VAL A 74 -5.83 -1.02 7.45
N VAL A 75 -5.86 -0.23 8.53
CA VAL A 75 -5.31 -0.62 9.84
C VAL A 75 -6.35 -1.33 10.71
N SER A 76 -7.63 -0.94 10.64
CA SER A 76 -8.67 -1.48 11.51
C SER A 76 -9.44 -2.66 10.92
N THR A 77 -9.41 -2.83 9.60
CA THR A 77 -10.25 -3.82 8.93
C THR A 77 -9.78 -5.26 9.10
N ASN A 78 -10.74 -6.17 9.20
CA ASN A 78 -10.53 -7.62 9.13
C ASN A 78 -10.81 -8.20 7.74
N HIS A 79 -11.18 -7.35 6.77
CA HIS A 79 -11.51 -7.79 5.42
C HIS A 79 -10.38 -7.46 4.45
N ASP A 80 -9.71 -8.52 3.96
CA ASP A 80 -8.61 -8.41 3.00
C ASP A 80 -8.99 -7.62 1.74
N CYS A 81 -10.26 -7.62 1.33
CA CYS A 81 -10.70 -6.93 0.12
C CYS A 81 -10.40 -5.42 0.17
N TYR A 82 -10.58 -4.75 1.31
CA TYR A 82 -10.29 -3.33 1.42
C TYR A 82 -8.78 -3.06 1.35
N VAL A 83 -7.97 -3.85 2.04
CA VAL A 83 -6.50 -3.71 1.98
C VAL A 83 -6.02 -3.87 0.54
N LYS A 84 -6.49 -4.92 -0.15
CA LYS A 84 -6.14 -5.19 -1.55
C LYS A 84 -6.56 -4.04 -2.46
N LEU A 85 -7.78 -3.54 -2.29
CA LEU A 85 -8.31 -2.47 -3.14
C LEU A 85 -7.60 -1.13 -2.92
N VAL A 86 -7.34 -0.75 -1.67
CA VAL A 86 -6.63 0.50 -1.35
C VAL A 86 -5.18 0.41 -1.84
N VAL A 87 -4.47 -0.65 -1.50
CA VAL A 87 -3.05 -0.80 -1.88
C VAL A 87 -2.88 -0.85 -3.41
N SER A 88 -3.76 -1.54 -4.14
CA SER A 88 -3.64 -1.64 -5.60
C SER A 88 -4.11 -0.40 -6.38
N SER A 89 -4.88 0.50 -5.77
CA SER A 89 -5.46 1.66 -6.46
C SER A 89 -4.62 2.93 -6.37
N LEU A 90 -3.86 3.12 -5.29
CA LEU A 90 -3.10 4.36 -5.05
C LEU A 90 -1.86 4.52 -5.95
N ASP A 91 -1.40 5.77 -6.09
CA ASP A 91 -0.19 6.12 -6.84
C ASP A 91 1.00 6.38 -5.90
N TYR A 92 2.09 5.63 -6.08
CA TYR A 92 3.28 5.64 -5.21
C TYR A 92 4.47 6.38 -5.83
N THR A 93 4.28 7.06 -6.96
CA THR A 93 5.35 7.76 -7.69
C THR A 93 6.00 8.89 -6.88
N THR A 94 5.24 9.56 -6.02
CA THR A 94 5.71 10.67 -5.17
C THR A 94 5.78 10.28 -3.70
N ASP A 95 6.67 10.93 -2.94
CA ASP A 95 6.72 10.79 -1.48
C ASP A 95 5.56 11.54 -0.82
N ALA A 96 4.48 10.81 -0.54
CA ALA A 96 3.20 11.36 -0.07
C ALA A 96 2.40 10.29 0.71
N MET A 97 1.19 10.65 1.15
CA MET A 97 0.28 9.78 1.91
C MET A 97 0.12 8.35 1.37
N PRO A 98 0.06 8.08 0.05
CA PRO A 98 0.05 6.72 -0.45
C PRO A 98 1.19 5.84 0.07
N ARG A 99 2.44 6.34 0.10
CA ARG A 99 3.57 5.57 0.63
C ARG A 99 3.44 5.33 2.14
N VAL A 100 2.94 6.32 2.88
CA VAL A 100 2.67 6.16 4.33
C VAL A 100 1.63 5.07 4.57
N ILE A 101 0.55 5.04 3.79
CA ILE A 101 -0.48 4.00 3.84
C ILE A 101 0.14 2.63 3.56
N LEU A 102 0.94 2.48 2.50
CA LEU A 102 1.63 1.23 2.18
C LEU A 102 2.57 0.77 3.29
N SER A 103 3.41 1.65 3.83
CA SER A 103 4.29 1.36 4.97
C SER A 103 3.50 0.89 6.20
N LYS A 104 2.30 1.46 6.41
CA LYS A 104 1.44 1.04 7.51
C LYS A 104 0.85 -0.36 7.29
N VAL A 105 0.44 -0.69 6.07
CA VAL A 105 -0.03 -2.04 5.73
C VAL A 105 1.09 -3.08 5.88
N LEU A 106 2.30 -2.75 5.46
CA LEU A 106 3.50 -3.60 5.62
C LEU A 106 3.86 -3.90 7.09
N THR A 107 3.29 -3.16 8.04
CA THR A 107 3.48 -3.36 9.49
C THR A 107 2.18 -3.66 10.23
N ALA A 108 1.12 -4.03 9.50
CA ALA A 108 -0.17 -4.37 10.07
C ALA A 108 -0.11 -5.64 10.93
N SER A 109 -1.00 -5.78 11.90
CA SER A 109 -1.08 -6.98 12.75
C SER A 109 -1.42 -8.25 11.94
N THR A 110 -2.23 -8.10 10.88
CA THR A 110 -2.70 -9.21 10.06
C THR A 110 -1.65 -9.67 9.04
N VAL A 111 -1.31 -10.96 9.09
CA VAL A 111 -0.30 -11.56 8.20
C VAL A 111 -0.70 -11.50 6.73
N SER A 112 -1.98 -11.71 6.39
CA SER A 112 -2.48 -11.64 5.00
C SER A 112 -2.26 -10.26 4.39
N SER A 113 -2.51 -9.19 5.17
CA SER A 113 -2.31 -7.81 4.75
C SER A 113 -0.84 -7.51 4.46
N ARG A 114 0.06 -7.89 5.37
CA ARG A 114 1.51 -7.72 5.18
C ARG A 114 2.01 -8.51 3.98
N LEU A 115 1.61 -9.77 3.86
CA LEU A 115 1.99 -10.64 2.74
C LEU A 115 1.56 -10.04 1.40
N TYR A 116 0.33 -9.54 1.31
CA TYR A 116 -0.16 -8.89 0.10
C TYR A 116 0.63 -7.61 -0.22
N ALA A 117 0.87 -6.74 0.77
CA ALA A 117 1.63 -5.51 0.55
C ALA A 117 3.07 -5.78 0.12
N THR A 118 3.73 -6.80 0.71
CA THR A 118 5.08 -7.20 0.32
C THR A 118 5.10 -7.76 -1.10
N GLN A 119 4.14 -8.60 -1.48
CA GLN A 119 3.99 -9.03 -2.87
C GLN A 119 3.71 -7.85 -3.81
N PHE A 120 2.98 -6.83 -3.36
CA PHE A 120 2.69 -5.66 -4.17
C PHE A 120 3.93 -4.79 -4.42
N LEU A 121 4.93 -4.79 -3.52
CA LEU A 121 6.22 -4.15 -3.78
C LEU A 121 6.91 -4.72 -5.03
N LEU A 122 6.72 -6.00 -5.34
CA LEU A 122 7.21 -6.60 -6.59
C LEU A 122 6.55 -5.97 -7.82
N VAL A 123 5.23 -5.72 -7.75
CA VAL A 123 4.49 -5.07 -8.83
C VAL A 123 5.05 -3.66 -9.06
N LEU A 124 5.32 -2.93 -7.98
CA LEU A 124 5.89 -1.58 -8.06
C LEU A 124 7.33 -1.57 -8.60
N LEU A 125 8.15 -2.56 -8.20
CA LEU A 125 9.49 -2.78 -8.75
C LEU A 125 9.44 -3.02 -10.27
N ARG A 126 8.64 -3.99 -10.71
CA ARG A 126 8.49 -4.35 -12.14
C ARG A 126 7.86 -3.24 -12.97
N ALA A 127 6.99 -2.42 -12.37
CA ALA A 127 6.44 -1.21 -12.99
C ALA A 127 7.48 -0.07 -13.11
N LYS A 128 8.70 -0.26 -12.58
CA LYS A 128 9.82 0.68 -12.65
C LYS A 128 9.45 2.05 -12.08
N LEU A 129 8.81 2.05 -10.91
CA LEU A 129 8.44 3.31 -10.27
C LEU A 129 9.67 4.20 -10.06
N PRO A 130 9.53 5.52 -10.23
CA PRO A 130 10.63 6.46 -10.00
C PRO A 130 11.18 6.30 -8.59
N ASP A 131 12.51 6.26 -8.50
CA ASP A 131 13.25 6.21 -7.25
C ASP A 131 12.86 5.03 -6.33
N PHE A 132 12.35 3.92 -6.88
CA PHE A 132 11.98 2.74 -6.10
C PHE A 132 13.12 2.26 -5.17
N GLN A 133 14.37 2.33 -5.63
CA GLN A 133 15.55 1.98 -4.83
C GLN A 133 15.75 2.85 -3.57
N LYS A 134 15.18 4.05 -3.51
CA LYS A 134 15.31 4.95 -2.35
C LYS A 134 14.32 4.64 -1.24
N TRP A 135 13.17 4.04 -1.55
CA TRP A 135 12.08 3.82 -0.57
C TRP A 135 11.57 2.38 -0.57
N GLY A 136 11.38 1.77 -1.73
CA GLY A 136 10.85 0.41 -1.87
C GLY A 136 11.83 -0.66 -1.38
N VAL A 137 13.13 -0.47 -1.64
CA VAL A 137 14.17 -1.38 -1.12
C VAL A 137 14.25 -1.32 0.40
N GLU A 138 14.17 -0.13 0.99
CA GLU A 138 14.14 0.02 2.46
C GLU A 138 12.94 -0.70 3.07
N LEU A 139 11.76 -0.57 2.45
CA LEU A 139 10.57 -1.32 2.87
C LEU A 139 10.76 -2.83 2.77
N LEU A 140 11.36 -3.34 1.69
CA LEU A 140 11.67 -4.77 1.53
C LEU A 140 12.66 -5.26 2.59
N VAL A 141 13.71 -4.49 2.89
CA VAL A 141 14.67 -4.82 3.95
C VAL A 141 13.98 -4.94 5.30
N ASN A 142 13.06 -4.03 5.62
CA ASN A 142 12.27 -4.12 6.84
C ASN A 142 11.42 -5.40 6.89
N GLN A 143 10.91 -5.87 5.75
CA GLN A 143 10.13 -7.13 5.66
C GLN A 143 10.97 -8.40 5.86
N LEU A 144 12.31 -8.34 5.74
CA LEU A 144 13.18 -9.47 6.05
C LEU A 144 13.11 -9.88 7.53
N TYR A 145 12.75 -8.93 8.40
CA TYR A 145 12.61 -9.13 9.85
C TYR A 145 11.16 -9.42 10.28
N ASP A 146 10.26 -9.69 9.35
CA ASP A 146 8.87 -10.04 9.69
C ASP A 146 8.80 -11.34 10.50
N GLN A 147 7.90 -11.37 11.49
CA GLN A 147 7.65 -12.56 12.31
C GLN A 147 7.15 -13.76 11.48
N SER A 148 6.46 -13.49 10.37
CA SER A 148 5.99 -14.52 9.45
C SER A 148 7.06 -14.88 8.43
N LYS A 149 7.51 -16.13 8.45
CA LYS A 149 8.43 -16.67 7.44
C LYS A 149 7.92 -16.51 6.01
N ALA A 150 6.61 -16.57 5.79
CA ALA A 150 6.04 -16.38 4.46
C ALA A 150 6.30 -14.97 3.92
N VAL A 151 6.20 -13.96 4.79
CA VAL A 151 6.44 -12.55 4.40
C VAL A 151 7.92 -12.32 4.14
N SER A 152 8.80 -12.80 5.02
CA SER A 152 10.24 -12.63 4.85
C SER A 152 10.78 -13.38 3.62
N LEU A 153 10.28 -14.58 3.32
CA LEU A 153 10.65 -15.31 2.10
C LEU A 153 10.23 -14.57 0.82
N VAL A 154 9.05 -13.95 0.80
CA VAL A 154 8.64 -13.11 -0.34
C VAL A 154 9.56 -11.90 -0.48
N ALA A 155 9.92 -11.24 0.62
CA ALA A 155 10.84 -10.10 0.57
C ALA A 155 12.23 -10.47 0.02
N ILE A 156 12.76 -11.64 0.40
CA ILE A 156 14.01 -12.18 -0.16
C ILE A 156 13.90 -12.33 -1.68
N ALA A 157 12.88 -13.04 -2.16
CA ALA A 157 12.70 -13.30 -3.58
C ALA A 157 12.60 -11.99 -4.41
N ILE A 158 11.95 -10.96 -3.86
CA ILE A 158 11.85 -9.65 -4.52
C ILE A 158 13.20 -8.92 -4.53
N LEU A 159 13.99 -9.00 -3.44
CA LEU A 159 15.32 -8.39 -3.40
C LEU A 159 16.29 -9.09 -4.35
N GLU A 160 16.22 -10.41 -4.48
CA GLU A 160 16.98 -11.17 -5.48
C GLU A 160 16.65 -10.65 -6.88
N GLU A 161 15.38 -10.51 -7.24
CA GLU A 161 14.97 -9.95 -8.53
C GLU A 161 15.45 -8.49 -8.73
N ALA A 162 15.37 -7.66 -7.68
CA ALA A 162 15.85 -6.28 -7.74
C ALA A 162 17.36 -6.17 -7.97
N THR A 163 18.15 -7.16 -7.52
CA THR A 163 19.59 -7.22 -7.78
C THR A 163 19.91 -7.61 -9.22
N GLU A 164 19.13 -8.53 -9.81
CA GLU A 164 19.31 -8.97 -11.20
C GLU A 164 19.02 -7.84 -12.20
N GLU A 165 17.98 -7.04 -11.94
CA GLU A 165 17.59 -5.88 -12.76
C GLU A 165 18.53 -4.67 -12.60
N LYS A 166 19.62 -4.78 -11.82
CA LYS A 166 20.54 -3.68 -11.46
C LYS A 166 19.82 -2.46 -10.84
N VAL A 167 18.66 -2.68 -10.24
CA VAL A 167 17.89 -1.63 -9.55
C VAL A 167 18.55 -1.29 -8.21
N LEU A 168 19.20 -2.26 -7.57
CA LEU A 168 20.08 -2.01 -6.43
C LEU A 168 21.38 -1.32 -6.90
N CYS A 169 21.77 -0.25 -6.20
CA CYS A 169 23.14 0.26 -6.32
C CYS A 169 24.13 -0.84 -5.92
N PRO A 170 25.33 -0.92 -6.55
CA PRO A 170 26.36 -1.92 -6.22
C PRO A 170 26.84 -1.89 -4.76
N SER A 171 26.36 -0.94 -3.96
CA SER A 171 26.66 -0.77 -2.54
C SER A 171 25.78 -1.58 -1.58
N LEU A 172 24.84 -2.40 -2.07
CA LEU A 172 23.98 -3.24 -1.23
C LEU A 172 24.22 -4.71 -1.55
N THR A 173 25.01 -5.39 -0.72
CA THR A 173 25.20 -6.85 -0.82
C THR A 173 24.25 -7.54 0.16
N VAL A 174 23.34 -8.36 -0.37
CA VAL A 174 22.47 -9.22 0.45
C VAL A 174 23.25 -10.52 0.74
N ASN A 175 23.77 -10.66 1.96
CA ASN A 175 24.47 -11.89 2.36
C ASN A 175 23.46 -12.87 2.97
N CYS A 176 23.15 -13.94 2.23
CA CYS A 176 22.29 -15.02 2.68
C CYS A 176 23.14 -16.15 3.30
N HIS A 177 23.31 -16.15 4.63
CA HIS A 177 23.97 -17.26 5.33
C HIS A 177 22.96 -18.41 5.53
N ARG A 178 23.03 -19.41 4.65
CA ARG A 178 22.15 -20.61 4.64
C ARG A 178 22.19 -21.48 5.92
N GLY A 179 22.97 -21.12 6.94
CA GLY A 179 23.16 -21.92 8.16
C GLY A 179 22.58 -21.33 9.46
N GLU A 180 22.39 -20.01 9.56
CA GLU A 180 22.15 -19.35 10.87
C GLU A 180 20.81 -18.58 10.96
N GLY A 181 20.04 -18.49 9.88
CA GLY A 181 18.76 -17.76 9.88
C GLY A 181 18.91 -16.24 10.06
N THR A 182 20.13 -15.72 10.04
CA THR A 182 20.47 -14.30 10.12
C THR A 182 20.92 -13.78 8.76
N MET A 183 20.22 -12.76 8.24
CA MET A 183 20.64 -11.99 7.08
C MET A 183 21.09 -10.60 7.50
N SER A 184 22.21 -10.16 6.93
CA SER A 184 22.72 -8.80 7.10
C SER A 184 22.72 -8.08 5.76
N VAL A 185 22.19 -6.86 5.76
CA VAL A 185 22.30 -5.93 4.65
C VAL A 185 23.45 -4.98 5.01
N THR A 186 24.56 -5.07 4.29
CA THR A 186 25.72 -4.19 4.54
C THR A 186 25.78 -3.16 3.43
N ARG A 187 25.80 -1.88 3.81
CA ARG A 187 26.11 -0.78 2.89
C ARG A 187 27.62 -0.84 2.62
N CYS A 188 28.05 -1.12 1.39
CA CYS A 188 29.43 -0.86 1.01
C CYS A 188 29.64 0.66 1.02
N HIS A 189 30.64 1.09 1.80
CA HIS A 189 31.12 2.47 1.83
C HIS A 189 31.76 2.86 0.49
#